data_AF-A0A080ZNM9-F1
#
_entry.id   AF-A0A080ZNM9-F1
#
_cell.length_a   1.000
_cell.length_b   1.000
_cell.length_c   1.000
_cell.angle_alpha   90.00
_cell.angle_beta   90.00
_cell.angle_gamma   90.00
#
_symmetry.space_group_name_H-M   'P 1'
#
loop_
_entity.id
_entity.type
_entity.pdbx_description
1 polymer ?
#
loop_
_entity_poly.entity_id
_entity_poly.type
_entity_poly.pdbx_seq_one_letter_code
_entity_poly.pdbx_strand_id
1 'polypeptide(L)'
;MLGSTQADQQVSRVLSGWKPKDGARLPSLAALEQPILGRAQKLQSLLFSNTLGFDDDPLNIDEDVADVLAATFLMHYPDMLRLCEAAPLVLKMREAMAARTIGEAEVLAWSSSIRRVFMPPTELKPSPSDTDQISTLLQHVQHQTEKIEVLILQNKRLEERLLAVENHMQVPVSTSSQDPPSVRASSSAAEGQSTTKVARAKKKGSQSLAAIWFEWFTAEPRVYASPVVKKTTLYEFRHITGYMMLFLPTGFALDVASPAYKDEVLALGDKARKSALEFLKANGSSAIAAGTALKAFRKLHKQGKLDTHIAQFHELVDSGSIVDPTPPSALPTFIRLRPSQ
;
A
#
# COMPACT_ATOMS: atom_id res chain seq x y z
N MET A 1 -19.02 32.78 33.82
CA MET A 1 -17.96 31.79 34.11
C MET A 1 -17.54 31.15 32.79
N LEU A 2 -16.53 31.71 32.13
CA LEU A 2 -15.92 31.18 30.90
C LEU A 2 -14.47 30.86 31.24
N GLY A 3 -14.16 29.59 31.52
CA GLY A 3 -12.82 29.20 31.95
C GLY A 3 -12.48 27.72 31.78
N SER A 4 -13.34 26.91 31.13
CA SER A 4 -13.11 25.47 30.99
C SER A 4 -12.27 25.08 29.77
N THR A 5 -12.29 25.83 28.67
CA THR A 5 -11.61 25.41 27.43
C THR A 5 -10.08 25.46 27.52
N GLN A 6 -9.52 26.50 28.14
CA GLN A 6 -8.07 26.62 28.27
C GLN A 6 -7.50 25.67 29.33
N ALA A 7 -8.22 25.47 30.44
CA ALA A 7 -7.84 24.51 31.47
C ALA A 7 -7.88 23.08 30.93
N ASP A 8 -8.92 22.70 30.19
CA ASP A 8 -9.05 21.37 29.59
C ASP A 8 -7.97 21.12 28.51
N GLN A 9 -7.60 22.14 27.73
CA GLN A 9 -6.47 22.05 26.80
C GLN A 9 -5.14 21.84 27.52
N GLN A 10 -4.92 22.53 28.64
CA GLN A 10 -3.71 22.37 29.45
C GLN A 10 -3.64 21.00 30.12
N VAL A 11 -4.75 20.52 30.68
CA VAL A 11 -4.85 19.18 31.26
C VAL A 11 -4.61 18.13 30.18
N SER A 12 -5.23 18.26 29.01
CA SER A 12 -5.02 17.34 27.88
C SER A 12 -3.55 17.30 27.45
N ARG A 13 -2.87 18.45 27.37
CA ARG A 13 -1.43 18.54 27.08
C ARG A 13 -0.59 17.80 28.12
N VAL A 14 -0.85 18.03 29.41
CA VAL A 14 -0.14 17.34 30.51
C VAL A 14 -0.37 15.84 30.46
N LEU A 15 -1.60 15.39 30.22
CA LEU A 15 -1.95 13.97 30.12
C LEU A 15 -1.29 13.29 28.91
N SER A 16 -1.06 14.03 27.81
CA SER A 16 -0.28 13.56 26.66
C SER A 16 1.24 13.59 26.86
N GLY A 17 1.72 13.94 28.07
CA GLY A 17 3.14 14.02 28.40
C GLY A 17 3.83 15.30 27.93
N TRP A 18 3.06 16.34 27.57
CA TRP A 18 3.58 17.60 27.04
C TRP A 18 3.76 18.63 28.15
N LYS A 19 4.83 19.42 28.05
CA LYS A 19 5.04 20.55 28.98
C LYS A 19 4.00 21.65 28.69
N PRO A 20 3.25 22.13 29.70
CA PRO A 20 2.18 23.13 29.53
C PRO A 20 2.56 24.41 28.78
N LYS A 21 3.84 24.79 28.87
CA LYS A 21 4.40 26.04 28.32
C LYS A 21 5.13 25.85 26.99
N ASP A 22 5.46 24.61 26.62
CA ASP A 22 6.15 24.33 25.37
C ASP A 22 5.11 24.12 24.26
N GLY A 23 5.40 24.65 23.08
CA GLY A 23 4.59 24.44 21.88
C GLY A 23 4.40 22.95 21.58
N ALA A 24 3.41 22.65 20.74
CA ALA A 24 3.25 21.30 20.22
C ALA A 24 4.52 20.87 19.49
N ARG A 25 5.23 19.85 20.01
CA ARG A 25 6.33 19.26 19.26
C ARG A 25 5.70 18.27 18.28
N LEU A 26 5.84 18.55 16.99
CA LEU A 26 5.38 17.67 15.91
C LEU A 26 6.58 17.03 15.22
N PRO A 27 6.47 15.77 14.76
CA PRO A 27 7.50 15.19 13.92
C PRO A 27 7.51 15.89 12.57
N SER A 28 8.69 16.00 11.97
CA SER A 28 8.87 16.63 10.66
C SER A 28 9.85 15.84 9.81
N LEU A 29 9.67 15.87 8.49
CA LEU A 29 10.64 15.27 7.57
C LEU A 29 11.96 16.04 7.56
N ALA A 30 11.98 17.30 8.03
CA ALA A 30 13.21 18.10 8.20
C ALA A 30 14.26 17.44 9.12
N ALA A 31 13.88 16.41 9.87
CA ALA A 31 14.82 15.54 10.59
C ALA A 31 15.74 14.69 9.67
N LEU A 32 15.46 14.66 8.37
CA LEU A 32 16.24 13.96 7.35
C LEU A 32 17.14 14.95 6.60
N GLU A 33 18.39 14.55 6.36
CA GLU A 33 19.33 15.36 5.57
C GLU A 33 19.13 15.14 4.06
N GLN A 34 19.63 16.06 3.23
CA GLN A 34 19.67 15.84 1.78
C GLN A 34 20.73 14.78 1.44
N PRO A 35 20.49 13.87 0.46
CA PRO A 35 19.36 13.83 -0.48
C PRO A 35 18.13 13.05 0.02
N ILE A 36 18.16 12.54 1.25
CA ILE A 36 17.12 11.67 1.81
C ILE A 36 15.80 12.43 1.97
N LEU A 37 15.84 13.68 2.44
CA LEU A 37 14.67 14.54 2.56
C LEU A 37 13.89 14.64 1.24
N GLY A 38 14.56 14.95 0.13
CA GLY A 38 13.91 15.04 -1.18
C GLY A 38 13.29 13.71 -1.63
N ARG A 39 13.85 12.58 -1.22
CA ARG A 39 13.30 11.24 -1.50
C ARG A 39 12.08 10.93 -0.63
N ALA A 40 12.09 11.35 0.64
CA ALA A 40 10.94 11.25 1.54
C ALA A 40 9.77 12.15 1.10
N GLN A 41 10.04 13.38 0.62
CA GLN A 41 9.02 14.27 0.05
C GLN A 41 8.36 13.67 -1.21
N LYS A 42 9.15 13.02 -2.08
CA LYS A 42 8.61 12.28 -3.24
C LYS A 42 7.76 11.06 -2.86
N LEU A 43 8.00 10.47 -1.69
CA LEU A 43 7.16 9.42 -1.13
C LEU A 43 5.87 10.01 -0.55
N GLN A 44 5.97 11.10 0.22
CA GLN A 44 4.83 11.86 0.74
C GLN A 44 3.87 12.27 -0.39
N SER A 45 4.38 12.79 -1.51
CA SER A 45 3.55 13.18 -2.65
C SER A 45 2.72 12.02 -3.22
N LEU A 46 3.23 10.78 -3.17
CA LEU A 46 2.50 9.57 -3.59
C LEU A 46 1.50 9.10 -2.54
N LEU A 47 1.82 9.25 -1.26
CA LEU A 47 0.92 8.91 -0.17
C LEU A 47 -0.34 9.81 -0.20
N PHE A 48 -0.15 11.09 -0.47
CA PHE A 48 -1.20 12.12 -0.49
C PHE A 48 -1.61 12.55 -1.90
N SER A 49 -1.33 11.72 -2.92
CA SER A 49 -1.60 12.08 -4.32
C SER A 49 -3.07 12.45 -4.59
N ASN A 50 -4.00 11.92 -3.81
CA ASN A 50 -5.44 12.19 -3.97
C ASN A 50 -5.92 13.47 -3.26
N THR A 51 -5.06 14.17 -2.54
CA THR A 51 -5.38 15.38 -1.77
C THR A 51 -4.46 16.55 -2.14
N LEU A 52 -3.89 16.53 -3.35
CA LEU A 52 -2.94 17.53 -3.83
C LEU A 52 -3.20 17.82 -5.32
N GLY A 53 -2.91 19.02 -5.77
CA GLY A 53 -3.01 19.42 -7.18
C GLY A 53 -4.44 19.59 -7.70
N PHE A 54 -5.34 20.11 -6.85
CA PHE A 54 -6.62 20.69 -7.27
C PHE A 54 -6.48 22.21 -7.42
N ASP A 55 -7.25 22.80 -8.32
CA ASP A 55 -7.36 24.27 -8.43
C ASP A 55 -8.10 24.89 -7.23
N ASP A 56 -8.99 24.14 -6.58
CA ASP A 56 -9.71 24.58 -5.38
C ASP A 56 -8.86 24.31 -4.13
N ASP A 57 -8.21 25.36 -3.60
CA ASP A 57 -7.32 25.30 -2.42
C ASP A 57 -7.84 24.45 -1.25
N PRO A 58 -9.12 24.52 -0.83
CA PRO A 58 -9.66 23.72 0.28
C PRO A 58 -9.69 22.20 0.03
N LEU A 59 -9.57 21.75 -1.21
CA LEU A 59 -9.44 20.32 -1.55
C LEU A 59 -8.01 19.80 -1.38
N ASN A 60 -7.04 20.71 -1.26
CA ASN A 60 -5.64 20.37 -1.08
C ASN A 60 -5.31 20.28 0.42
N ILE A 61 -4.49 19.28 0.77
CA ILE A 61 -3.88 19.22 2.10
C ILE A 61 -2.77 20.26 2.19
N ASP A 62 -2.73 20.98 3.31
CA ASP A 62 -1.67 21.90 3.64
C ASP A 62 -0.30 21.20 3.71
N GLU A 63 0.77 21.86 3.26
CA GLU A 63 2.11 21.28 3.15
C GLU A 63 2.68 20.89 4.53
N ASP A 64 2.48 21.74 5.55
CA ASP A 64 2.94 21.46 6.92
C ASP A 64 2.17 20.27 7.50
N VAL A 65 0.86 20.18 7.23
CA VAL A 65 0.05 19.03 7.66
C VAL A 65 0.51 17.75 6.97
N ALA A 66 0.78 17.79 5.66
CA ALA A 66 1.31 16.65 4.93
C ALA A 66 2.68 16.23 5.47
N ASP A 67 3.55 17.17 5.85
CA ASP A 67 4.88 16.90 6.44
C ASP A 67 4.74 16.15 7.75
N VAL A 68 3.92 16.66 8.66
CA VAL A 68 3.68 16.06 9.97
C VAL A 68 3.07 14.67 9.84
N LEU A 69 2.09 14.49 8.94
CA LEU A 69 1.47 13.18 8.73
C LEU A 69 2.46 12.18 8.12
N ALA A 70 3.26 12.58 7.13
CA ALA A 70 4.29 11.73 6.54
C ALA A 70 5.36 11.33 7.56
N ALA A 71 5.87 12.28 8.34
CA ALA A 71 6.88 12.05 9.35
C ALA A 71 6.36 11.13 10.47
N THR A 72 5.13 11.36 10.94
CA THR A 72 4.44 10.49 11.90
C THR A 72 4.33 9.08 11.35
N PHE A 73 3.90 8.96 10.09
CA PHE A 73 3.69 7.68 9.46
C PHE A 73 5.00 6.89 9.28
N LEU A 74 6.07 7.54 8.81
CA LEU A 74 7.41 6.95 8.70
C LEU A 74 7.95 6.49 10.05
N MET A 75 7.77 7.30 11.09
CA MET A 75 8.24 6.96 12.44
C MET A 75 7.58 5.68 12.97
N HIS A 76 6.28 5.50 12.74
CA HIS A 76 5.50 4.39 13.26
C HIS A 76 5.31 3.22 12.29
N TYR A 77 5.75 3.34 11.03
CA TYR A 77 5.61 2.30 10.01
C TYR A 77 6.09 0.91 10.47
N PRO A 78 7.26 0.76 11.13
CA PRO A 78 7.73 -0.55 11.58
C PRO A 78 6.82 -1.19 12.62
N ASP A 79 6.21 -0.37 13.48
CA ASP A 79 5.29 -0.82 14.52
C ASP A 79 3.94 -1.22 13.92
N MET A 80 3.41 -0.42 12.98
CA MET A 80 2.18 -0.75 12.25
C MET A 80 2.31 -2.03 11.42
N LEU A 81 3.48 -2.28 10.83
CA LEU A 81 3.74 -3.50 10.07
C LEU A 81 3.60 -4.74 10.96
N ARG A 82 4.09 -4.67 12.21
CA ARG A 82 3.99 -5.75 13.20
C ARG A 82 2.57 -5.94 13.73
N LEU A 83 1.85 -4.84 13.94
CA LEU A 83 0.50 -4.87 14.52
C LEU A 83 -0.56 -5.31 13.52
N CYS A 84 -0.51 -4.79 12.28
CA CYS A 84 -1.49 -5.09 11.25
C CYS A 84 -0.93 -4.85 9.84
N GLU A 85 -0.25 -5.86 9.29
CA GLU A 85 0.28 -5.82 7.93
C GLU A 85 -0.79 -5.56 6.86
N ALA A 86 -2.01 -6.05 7.07
CA ALA A 86 -3.12 -5.90 6.13
C ALA A 86 -3.86 -4.55 6.25
N ALA A 87 -3.38 -3.62 7.08
CA ALA A 87 -4.00 -2.31 7.22
C ALA A 87 -3.92 -1.52 5.89
N PRO A 88 -5.00 -0.83 5.45
CA PRO A 88 -5.00 -0.09 4.19
C PRO A 88 -3.84 0.91 4.05
N LEU A 89 -3.49 1.56 5.15
CA LEU A 89 -2.40 2.53 5.19
C LEU A 89 -1.01 1.87 4.98
N VAL A 90 -0.80 0.69 5.57
CA VAL A 90 0.44 -0.11 5.36
C VAL A 90 0.53 -0.58 3.91
N LEU A 91 -0.58 -1.00 3.31
CA LEU A 91 -0.64 -1.39 1.91
C LEU A 91 -0.30 -0.22 0.98
N LYS A 92 -0.89 0.97 1.21
CA LYS A 92 -0.59 2.18 0.44
C LYS A 92 0.88 2.58 0.54
N MET A 93 1.48 2.43 1.72
CA MET A 93 2.91 2.67 1.92
C MET A 93 3.78 1.72 1.10
N ARG A 94 3.48 0.42 1.14
CA ARG A 94 4.22 -0.57 0.35
C ARG A 94 4.14 -0.28 -1.15
N GLU A 95 2.98 0.11 -1.64
CA GLU A 95 2.81 0.51 -3.05
C GLU A 95 3.64 1.75 -3.39
N ALA A 96 3.59 2.79 -2.55
CA ALA A 96 4.33 4.02 -2.75
C ALA A 96 5.86 3.78 -2.66
N MET A 97 6.31 2.91 -1.75
CA MET A 97 7.69 2.46 -1.65
C MET A 97 8.13 1.71 -2.91
N ALA A 98 7.33 0.75 -3.38
CA ALA A 98 7.61 -0.02 -4.59
C ALA A 98 7.72 0.89 -5.82
N ALA A 99 6.80 1.86 -5.96
CA ALA A 99 6.80 2.83 -7.06
C ALA A 99 8.04 3.74 -7.08
N ARG A 100 8.73 3.90 -5.95
CA ARG A 100 9.94 4.74 -5.81
C ARG A 100 11.22 3.95 -5.55
N THR A 101 11.15 2.61 -5.67
CA THR A 101 12.25 1.70 -5.34
C THR A 101 12.86 1.96 -3.96
N ILE A 102 12.01 2.24 -2.97
CA ILE A 102 12.40 2.45 -1.57
C ILE A 102 12.35 1.11 -0.84
N GLY A 103 13.47 0.73 -0.23
CA GLY A 103 13.58 -0.52 0.53
C GLY A 103 13.10 -0.39 1.97
N GLU A 104 12.75 -1.50 2.62
CA GLU A 104 12.35 -1.50 4.03
C GLU A 104 13.48 -1.02 4.95
N ALA A 105 14.73 -1.43 4.68
CA ALA A 105 15.90 -0.99 5.45
C ALA A 105 16.09 0.53 5.40
N GLU A 106 15.78 1.15 4.26
CA GLU A 106 15.84 2.60 4.08
C GLU A 106 14.77 3.31 4.91
N VAL A 107 13.52 2.83 4.88
CA VAL A 107 12.44 3.37 5.72
C VAL A 107 12.73 3.20 7.20
N LEU A 108 13.37 2.09 7.60
CA LEU A 108 13.83 1.90 8.98
C LEU A 108 14.89 2.93 9.38
N ALA A 109 15.83 3.25 8.49
CA ALA A 109 16.83 4.30 8.73
C ALA A 109 16.18 5.69 8.87
N TRP A 110 15.19 6.00 8.04
CA TRP A 110 14.43 7.26 8.12
C TRP A 110 13.63 7.34 9.42
N SER A 111 12.91 6.27 9.77
CA SER A 111 12.17 6.14 11.02
C SER A 111 13.06 6.39 12.25
N SER A 112 14.25 5.79 12.28
CA SER A 112 15.24 5.98 13.36
C SER A 112 15.72 7.43 13.45
N SER A 113 16.00 8.06 12.31
CA SER A 113 16.46 9.45 12.24
C SER A 113 15.40 10.42 12.74
N ILE A 114 14.16 10.30 12.25
CA ILE A 114 13.02 11.11 12.70
C ILE A 114 12.76 10.87 14.19
N ARG A 115 12.77 9.61 14.66
CA ARG A 115 12.56 9.27 16.07
C ARG A 115 13.62 9.87 16.98
N ARG A 116 14.90 9.84 16.59
CA ARG A 116 16.00 10.44 17.38
C ARG A 116 15.82 11.94 17.53
N VAL A 117 15.42 12.63 16.46
CA VAL A 117 15.19 14.08 16.50
C VAL A 117 13.90 14.41 17.25
N PHE A 118 12.84 13.61 17.11
CA PHE A 118 11.54 13.88 17.72
C PHE A 118 11.45 13.47 19.20
N MET A 119 11.96 12.28 19.52
CA MET A 119 12.10 11.71 20.86
C MET A 119 13.59 11.55 21.15
N PRO A 120 14.31 12.65 21.44
CA PRO A 120 15.70 12.53 21.86
C PRO A 120 15.74 11.58 23.05
N PRO A 121 16.71 10.65 23.09
CA PRO A 121 16.88 9.80 24.26
C PRO A 121 16.89 10.71 25.48
N THR A 122 15.96 10.49 26.41
CA THR A 122 16.07 11.11 27.72
C THR A 122 17.47 10.78 28.20
N GLU A 123 18.27 11.78 28.57
CA GLU A 123 19.46 11.54 29.38
C GLU A 123 18.96 10.94 30.70
N LEU A 124 18.69 9.64 30.68
CA LEU A 124 18.67 8.80 31.84
C LEU A 124 20.10 8.89 32.34
N LYS A 125 20.31 9.69 33.39
CA LYS A 125 21.46 9.46 34.29
C LYS A 125 21.56 7.94 34.43
N PRO A 126 22.66 7.31 34.02
CA PRO A 126 22.72 5.87 33.95
C PRO A 126 22.32 5.33 35.31
N SER A 127 21.20 4.61 35.35
CA SER A 127 20.96 3.74 36.48
C SER A 127 22.11 2.73 36.46
N PRO A 128 22.71 2.38 37.62
CA PRO A 128 23.83 1.44 37.66
C PRO A 128 23.49 0.10 37.00
N SER A 129 22.20 -0.25 36.89
CA SER A 129 21.73 -1.50 36.26
C SER A 129 21.87 -1.55 34.74
N ASP A 130 21.72 -0.42 34.03
CA ASP A 130 21.74 -0.42 32.55
C ASP A 130 23.17 -0.46 31.99
N THR A 131 24.13 0.11 32.73
CA THR A 131 25.56 0.08 32.37
C THR A 131 26.12 -1.33 32.49
N ASP A 132 25.70 -2.05 33.53
CA ASP A 132 26.08 -3.45 33.75
C ASP A 132 25.50 -4.38 32.67
N GLN A 133 24.25 -4.15 32.23
CA GLN A 133 23.66 -4.92 31.14
C GLN A 133 24.37 -4.70 29.80
N ILE A 134 24.69 -3.45 29.45
CA ILE A 134 25.43 -3.12 28.22
C ILE A 134 26.83 -3.74 28.26
N SER A 135 27.52 -3.67 29.40
CA SER A 135 28.83 -4.31 29.60
C SER A 135 28.75 -5.83 29.40
N THR A 136 27.72 -6.47 29.97
CA THR A 136 27.49 -7.92 29.84
C THR A 136 27.20 -8.33 28.39
N LEU A 137 26.46 -7.50 27.64
CA LEU A 137 26.17 -7.71 26.22
C LEU A 137 27.43 -7.57 25.36
N LEU A 138 28.27 -6.58 25.67
CA LEU A 138 29.56 -6.37 25.00
C LEU A 138 30.51 -7.54 25.23
N GLN A 139 30.59 -8.06 26.46
CA GLN A 139 31.36 -9.26 26.79
C GLN A 139 30.84 -10.49 26.03
N HIS A 140 29.52 -10.65 25.91
CA HIS A 140 28.94 -11.75 25.13
C HIS A 140 29.29 -11.66 23.65
N VAL A 141 29.24 -10.46 23.06
CA VAL A 141 29.59 -10.24 21.65
C VAL A 141 31.09 -10.50 21.42
N GLN A 142 31.95 -10.04 22.32
CA GLN A 142 33.39 -10.32 22.25
C GLN A 142 33.67 -11.84 22.32
N HIS A 143 33.06 -12.53 23.29
CA HIS A 143 33.19 -13.99 23.42
C HIS A 143 32.68 -14.75 22.19
N GLN A 144 31.57 -14.30 21.59
CA GLN A 144 31.07 -14.89 20.35
C GLN A 144 32.02 -14.63 19.18
N THR A 145 32.63 -13.44 19.11
CA THR A 145 33.60 -13.09 18.06
C THR A 145 34.85 -13.96 18.16
N GLU A 146 35.39 -14.16 19.37
CA GLU A 146 36.53 -15.07 19.60
C GLU A 146 36.21 -16.51 19.19
N LYS A 147 35.00 -17.00 19.51
CA LYS A 147 34.56 -18.33 19.07
C LYS A 147 34.46 -18.45 17.56
N ILE A 148 33.99 -17.42 16.87
CA ILE A 148 33.92 -17.38 15.41
C ILE A 148 35.33 -17.42 14.81
N GLU A 149 36.29 -16.68 15.35
CA GLU A 149 37.69 -16.72 14.90
C GLU A 149 38.31 -18.11 15.04
N VAL A 150 38.08 -18.78 16.18
CA VAL A 150 38.53 -20.16 16.40
C VAL A 150 37.90 -21.12 15.39
N LEU A 151 36.60 -21.00 15.11
CA LEU A 151 35.92 -21.83 14.13
C LEU A 151 36.42 -21.58 12.70
N ILE A 152 36.72 -20.33 12.34
CA ILE A 152 37.33 -19.99 11.04
C ILE A 152 38.70 -20.66 10.91
N LEU A 153 39.52 -20.61 11.95
CA LEU A 153 40.85 -21.25 11.94
C LEU A 153 40.75 -22.77 11.84
N GLN A 154 39.78 -23.38 12.53
CA GLN A 154 39.51 -24.82 12.44
C GLN A 154 39.04 -25.22 11.04
N ASN A 155 38.13 -24.45 10.43
CA ASN A 155 37.68 -24.72 9.06
C ASN A 155 38.81 -24.62 8.06
N LYS A 156 39.67 -23.59 8.14
CA LYS A 156 40.87 -23.51 7.29
C LYS A 156 41.77 -24.74 7.40
N ARG A 157 42.00 -25.23 8.62
CA ARG A 157 42.78 -26.46 8.85
C ARG A 157 42.08 -27.69 8.30
N LEU A 158 40.76 -27.77 8.39
CA LEU A 158 39.99 -28.88 7.80
C LEU A 158 40.04 -28.85 6.27
N GLU A 159 39.92 -27.67 5.66
CA GLU A 159 40.07 -27.47 4.22
C GLU A 159 41.47 -27.89 3.73
N GLU A 160 42.54 -27.50 4.44
CA GLU A 160 43.91 -27.95 4.14
C GLU A 160 44.06 -29.47 4.22
N ARG A 161 43.46 -30.10 5.24
CA ARG A 161 43.47 -31.57 5.38
C ARG A 161 42.66 -32.27 4.29
N LEU A 162 41.53 -31.67 3.88
CA LEU A 162 40.69 -32.19 2.81
C LEU A 162 41.43 -32.10 1.47
N LEU A 163 42.07 -30.96 1.17
CA LEU A 163 42.93 -30.77 0.01
C LEU A 163 44.11 -31.77 -0.02
N ALA A 164 44.74 -32.03 1.13
CA ALA A 164 45.81 -33.02 1.23
C ALA A 164 45.31 -34.45 0.94
N VAL A 165 44.13 -34.81 1.46
CA VAL A 165 43.48 -36.10 1.19
C VAL A 165 43.05 -36.22 -0.28
N GLU A 166 42.47 -35.15 -0.85
CA GLU A 166 42.03 -35.11 -2.26
C GLU A 166 43.22 -35.22 -3.22
N ASN A 167 44.34 -34.54 -2.91
CA ASN A 167 45.60 -34.68 -3.64
C ASN A 167 46.24 -36.07 -3.51
N HIS A 168 45.95 -36.82 -2.43
CA HIS A 168 46.37 -38.22 -2.31
C HIS A 168 45.46 -39.20 -3.08
N MET A 169 44.26 -38.76 -3.49
CA MET A 169 43.27 -39.60 -4.17
C MET A 169 43.24 -39.47 -5.70
N GLN A 170 43.94 -38.51 -6.30
CA GLN A 170 44.09 -38.39 -7.76
C GLN A 170 45.53 -38.78 -8.13
N VAL A 171 45.83 -39.91 -8.79
CA VAL A 171 45.67 -40.28 -10.24
C VAL A 171 46.29 -41.72 -10.45
N PRO A 172 46.05 -42.57 -11.50
CA PRO A 172 44.90 -42.85 -12.39
C PRO A 172 44.51 -44.36 -12.61
N VAL A 173 43.22 -44.60 -12.93
CA VAL A 173 42.65 -45.42 -14.06
C VAL A 173 42.63 -46.98 -14.09
N SER A 174 41.41 -47.49 -14.42
CA SER A 174 41.01 -48.81 -15.04
C SER A 174 41.07 -50.07 -14.16
N THR A 175 40.16 -51.06 -14.19
CA THR A 175 39.18 -51.55 -15.18
C THR A 175 38.20 -52.54 -14.49
N SER A 176 36.95 -52.58 -14.98
CA SER A 176 36.07 -53.76 -15.17
C SER A 176 35.61 -54.66 -13.99
N SER A 177 34.27 -54.76 -13.85
CA SER A 177 33.46 -56.01 -13.90
C SER A 177 32.46 -56.25 -12.75
N GLN A 178 31.20 -56.39 -13.18
CA GLN A 178 30.13 -57.29 -12.69
C GLN A 178 29.27 -56.94 -11.45
N ASP A 179 28.07 -56.40 -11.77
CA ASP A 179 26.71 -56.96 -11.56
C ASP A 179 26.08 -57.19 -10.15
N PRO A 180 24.72 -57.17 -10.07
CA PRO A 180 23.87 -56.77 -8.91
C PRO A 180 23.35 -58.03 -8.12
N PRO A 181 22.29 -58.05 -7.25
CA PRO A 181 21.24 -57.06 -6.95
C PRO A 181 20.72 -56.97 -5.47
N SER A 182 19.73 -56.07 -5.29
CA SER A 182 18.53 -56.19 -4.43
C SER A 182 18.68 -56.43 -2.91
N VAL A 183 18.13 -55.52 -2.08
CA VAL A 183 16.97 -55.78 -1.18
C VAL A 183 16.39 -54.44 -0.67
N ARG A 184 15.20 -54.13 -1.20
CA ARG A 184 13.97 -53.61 -0.56
C ARG A 184 14.00 -53.26 0.95
N ALA A 185 13.60 -52.04 1.30
CA ALA A 185 12.60 -51.79 2.36
C ALA A 185 12.03 -50.36 2.29
N SER A 186 10.70 -50.30 2.28
CA SER A 186 9.83 -49.15 2.12
C SER A 186 9.56 -48.39 3.43
N SER A 187 9.20 -47.11 3.32
CA SER A 187 8.04 -46.41 3.97
C SER A 187 8.20 -44.89 3.78
N SER A 188 7.32 -44.17 3.06
CA SER A 188 5.95 -43.73 3.43
C SER A 188 5.95 -42.92 4.74
N ALA A 189 5.40 -41.71 4.88
CA ALA A 189 4.19 -41.15 4.27
C ALA A 189 4.17 -39.61 4.32
N ALA A 190 3.19 -39.08 3.60
CA ALA A 190 2.89 -37.68 3.32
C ALA A 190 2.08 -36.94 4.41
N GLU A 191 2.08 -35.62 4.26
CA GLU A 191 1.01 -34.63 4.46
C GLU A 191 0.30 -34.45 5.81
N GLY A 192 0.16 -33.16 6.16
CA GLY A 192 -0.70 -32.70 7.25
C GLY A 192 -0.82 -31.17 7.27
N GLN A 193 -1.42 -30.58 6.22
CA GLN A 193 -1.92 -29.22 6.28
C GLN A 193 -2.99 -29.11 7.38
N SER A 194 -2.87 -28.12 8.26
CA SER A 194 -4.01 -27.64 9.03
C SER A 194 -4.14 -26.13 8.88
N THR A 195 -5.30 -25.76 8.36
CA THR A 195 -5.73 -24.40 8.05
C THR A 195 -6.33 -23.79 9.31
N THR A 196 -5.75 -22.71 9.83
CA THR A 196 -6.39 -21.90 10.86
C THR A 196 -7.07 -20.70 10.24
N LYS A 197 -8.41 -20.77 10.20
CA LYS A 197 -9.31 -19.72 9.73
C LYS A 197 -9.18 -18.49 10.62
N VAL A 198 -8.66 -17.39 10.09
CA VAL A 198 -8.67 -16.09 10.77
C VAL A 198 -10.01 -15.39 10.53
N ALA A 199 -10.59 -14.94 11.64
CA ALA A 199 -11.88 -14.28 11.75
C ALA A 199 -12.03 -13.09 10.78
N ARG A 200 -13.23 -12.96 10.21
CA ARG A 200 -13.65 -11.85 9.34
C ARG A 200 -13.39 -10.51 10.03
N ALA A 201 -12.38 -9.79 9.55
CA ALA A 201 -12.20 -8.38 9.84
C ALA A 201 -13.38 -7.57 9.28
N LYS A 202 -13.84 -6.64 10.12
CA LYS A 202 -15.02 -5.79 10.01
C LYS A 202 -15.18 -5.10 8.64
N LYS A 203 -16.43 -5.14 8.16
CA LYS A 203 -17.10 -4.30 7.14
C LYS A 203 -16.29 -3.07 6.68
N LYS A 204 -15.80 -3.13 5.44
CA LYS A 204 -15.40 -1.96 4.65
C LYS A 204 -16.59 -0.99 4.63
N GLY A 205 -16.39 0.25 5.08
CA GLY A 205 -17.36 1.32 4.88
C GLY A 205 -17.73 1.38 3.41
N SER A 206 -19.02 1.46 3.10
CA SER A 206 -19.45 1.44 1.70
C SER A 206 -18.95 2.69 0.98
N GLN A 207 -18.06 2.53 0.01
CA GLN A 207 -17.59 3.65 -0.82
C GLN A 207 -18.76 4.23 -1.64
N SER A 208 -18.71 5.53 -1.91
CA SER A 208 -19.65 6.21 -2.81
C SER A 208 -19.23 5.99 -4.26
N LEU A 209 -20.15 6.20 -5.20
CA LEU A 209 -19.88 6.08 -6.63
C LEU A 209 -18.82 7.11 -7.08
N ALA A 210 -18.91 8.36 -6.61
CA ALA A 210 -17.94 9.40 -6.93
C ALA A 210 -16.55 9.10 -6.37
N ALA A 211 -16.45 8.51 -5.17
CA ALA A 211 -15.17 8.10 -4.63
C ALA A 211 -14.51 7.00 -5.47
N ILE A 212 -15.30 6.02 -5.95
CA ILE A 212 -14.79 4.98 -6.86
C ILE A 212 -14.35 5.60 -8.20
N TRP A 213 -15.14 6.50 -8.77
CA TRP A 213 -14.79 7.20 -10.00
C TRP A 213 -13.47 7.96 -9.85
N PHE A 214 -13.37 8.78 -8.82
CA PHE A 214 -12.17 9.57 -8.54
C PHE A 214 -10.95 8.65 -8.36
N GLU A 215 -11.05 7.66 -7.48
CA GLU A 215 -9.95 6.72 -7.21
C GLU A 215 -9.56 5.90 -8.45
N TRP A 216 -10.51 5.51 -9.30
CA TRP A 216 -10.22 4.82 -10.57
C TRP A 216 -9.29 5.63 -11.47
N PHE A 217 -9.53 6.95 -11.56
CA PHE A 217 -8.82 7.86 -12.45
C PHE A 217 -7.62 8.55 -11.82
N THR A 218 -7.52 8.70 -10.50
CA THR A 218 -6.44 9.47 -9.87
C THR A 218 -5.48 8.64 -9.02
N ALA A 219 -5.83 7.39 -8.67
CA ALA A 219 -4.95 6.59 -7.82
C ALA A 219 -3.57 6.38 -8.46
N GLU A 220 -2.54 6.42 -7.60
CA GLU A 220 -1.15 6.13 -7.93
C GLU A 220 -0.61 5.05 -6.97
N PRO A 221 -0.25 3.85 -7.49
CA PRO A 221 -0.50 3.36 -8.85
C PRO A 221 -2.02 3.23 -9.15
N ARG A 222 -2.39 3.19 -10.44
CA ARG A 222 -3.80 3.05 -10.86
C ARG A 222 -4.42 1.78 -10.27
N VAL A 223 -5.70 1.81 -9.93
CA VAL A 223 -6.41 0.69 -9.26
C VAL A 223 -6.29 -0.63 -10.04
N TYR A 224 -6.33 -0.56 -11.37
CA TYR A 224 -6.20 -1.72 -12.27
C TYR A 224 -4.75 -2.16 -12.52
N ALA A 225 -3.76 -1.37 -12.11
CA ALA A 225 -2.34 -1.68 -12.14
C ALA A 225 -1.78 -2.11 -10.77
N SER A 226 -2.53 -1.86 -9.69
CA SER A 226 -2.13 -2.28 -8.34
C SER A 226 -2.24 -3.81 -8.17
N PRO A 227 -1.16 -4.48 -7.72
CA PRO A 227 -1.19 -5.90 -7.39
C PRO A 227 -1.87 -6.18 -6.03
N VAL A 228 -2.07 -5.15 -5.22
CA VAL A 228 -2.58 -5.27 -3.85
C VAL A 228 -4.10 -5.21 -3.81
N VAL A 229 -4.73 -4.58 -4.81
CA VAL A 229 -6.18 -4.50 -4.92
C VAL A 229 -6.78 -5.89 -5.13
N LYS A 230 -7.68 -6.28 -4.22
CA LYS A 230 -8.39 -7.56 -4.30
C LYS A 230 -9.24 -7.63 -5.58
N LYS A 231 -9.26 -8.80 -6.24
CA LYS A 231 -10.05 -9.05 -7.45
C LYS A 231 -11.53 -8.63 -7.34
N THR A 232 -12.15 -8.85 -6.17
CA THR A 232 -13.54 -8.47 -5.92
C THR A 232 -13.75 -6.95 -5.87
N THR A 233 -12.81 -6.21 -5.27
CA THR A 233 -12.81 -4.75 -5.26
C THR A 233 -12.53 -4.19 -6.64
N LEU A 234 -11.57 -4.77 -7.36
CA LEU A 234 -11.29 -4.36 -8.75
C LEU A 234 -12.51 -4.57 -9.66
N TYR A 235 -13.23 -5.68 -9.50
CA TYR A 235 -14.47 -5.93 -10.23
C TYR A 235 -15.52 -4.85 -9.93
N GLU A 236 -15.71 -4.50 -8.66
CA GLU A 236 -16.65 -3.45 -8.25
C GLU A 236 -16.29 -2.10 -8.85
N PHE A 237 -15.03 -1.69 -8.74
CA PHE A 237 -14.52 -0.43 -9.29
C PHE A 237 -14.70 -0.36 -10.80
N ARG A 238 -14.26 -1.41 -11.51
CA ARG A 238 -14.38 -1.52 -12.97
C ARG A 238 -15.82 -1.38 -13.44
N HIS A 239 -16.75 -2.07 -12.79
CA HIS A 239 -18.15 -2.06 -13.23
C HIS A 239 -18.88 -0.79 -12.82
N ILE A 240 -18.65 -0.26 -11.62
CA ILE A 240 -19.24 1.02 -11.21
C ILE A 240 -18.76 2.14 -12.14
N THR A 241 -17.46 2.25 -12.40
CA THR A 241 -16.92 3.26 -13.31
C THR A 241 -17.50 3.09 -14.71
N GLY A 242 -17.53 1.86 -15.25
CA GLY A 242 -18.13 1.59 -16.55
C GLY A 242 -19.62 1.94 -16.62
N TYR A 243 -20.40 1.66 -15.57
CA TYR A 243 -21.80 2.09 -15.55
C TYR A 243 -21.93 3.60 -15.47
N MET A 244 -21.08 4.29 -14.70
CA MET A 244 -21.09 5.75 -14.60
C MET A 244 -20.77 6.43 -15.94
N MET A 245 -19.84 5.88 -16.73
CA MET A 245 -19.50 6.38 -18.07
C MET A 245 -20.73 6.47 -18.99
N LEU A 246 -21.68 5.53 -18.87
CA LEU A 246 -22.91 5.52 -19.67
C LEU A 246 -23.85 6.70 -19.39
N PHE A 247 -23.69 7.38 -18.26
CA PHE A 247 -24.55 8.49 -17.84
C PHE A 247 -23.93 9.86 -18.12
N LEU A 248 -22.97 9.92 -19.04
CA LEU A 248 -22.39 11.15 -19.57
C LEU A 248 -22.89 11.34 -21.02
N PRO A 249 -24.06 11.99 -21.22
CA PRO A 249 -24.76 12.00 -22.51
C PRO A 249 -24.03 12.75 -23.62
N THR A 250 -23.06 13.59 -23.25
CA THR A 250 -22.23 14.37 -24.17
C THR A 250 -20.83 13.77 -24.37
N GLY A 251 -20.57 12.58 -23.81
CA GLY A 251 -19.22 12.05 -23.70
C GLY A 251 -18.40 12.77 -22.62
N PHE A 252 -17.09 12.50 -22.62
CA PHE A 252 -16.12 13.10 -21.71
C PHE A 252 -14.71 13.00 -22.29
N ALA A 253 -13.84 13.94 -21.95
CA ALA A 253 -12.42 13.85 -22.25
C ALA A 253 -11.63 14.01 -20.96
N LEU A 254 -10.71 13.09 -20.71
CA LEU A 254 -9.83 13.09 -19.56
C LEU A 254 -8.38 12.96 -20.02
N ASP A 255 -7.66 14.09 -20.05
CA ASP A 255 -6.23 14.12 -20.39
C ASP A 255 -5.38 14.09 -19.12
N VAL A 256 -4.62 13.01 -18.94
CA VAL A 256 -3.74 12.81 -17.77
C VAL A 256 -2.63 13.87 -17.70
N ALA A 257 -2.28 14.50 -18.82
CA ALA A 257 -1.29 15.57 -18.86
C ALA A 257 -1.86 16.95 -18.49
N SER A 258 -3.19 17.09 -18.42
CA SER A 258 -3.84 18.35 -18.06
C SER A 258 -3.55 18.72 -16.60
N PRO A 259 -3.16 19.96 -16.29
CA PRO A 259 -3.07 20.42 -14.90
C PRO A 259 -4.43 20.38 -14.19
N ALA A 260 -5.53 20.56 -14.94
CA ALA A 260 -6.90 20.50 -14.42
C ALA A 260 -7.47 19.07 -14.36
N TYR A 261 -6.66 18.03 -14.62
CA TYR A 261 -7.13 16.65 -14.71
C TYR A 261 -7.94 16.21 -13.48
N LYS A 262 -7.51 16.56 -12.27
CA LYS A 262 -8.21 16.13 -11.05
C LYS A 262 -9.54 16.84 -10.87
N ASP A 263 -9.60 18.12 -11.17
CA ASP A 263 -10.83 18.91 -11.13
C ASP A 263 -11.84 18.42 -12.18
N GLU A 264 -11.37 18.11 -13.39
CA GLU A 264 -12.18 17.50 -14.45
C GLU A 264 -12.72 16.13 -14.04
N VAL A 265 -11.87 15.25 -13.50
CA VAL A 265 -12.27 13.93 -12.98
C VAL A 265 -13.33 14.09 -11.89
N LEU A 266 -13.14 15.03 -10.95
CA LEU A 266 -14.08 15.28 -9.86
C LEU A 266 -15.44 15.76 -10.39
N ALA A 267 -15.43 16.78 -11.25
CA ALA A 267 -16.64 17.37 -11.83
C ALA A 267 -17.43 16.36 -12.68
N LEU A 268 -16.73 15.60 -13.53
CA LEU A 268 -17.34 14.53 -14.33
C LEU A 268 -17.89 13.41 -13.45
N GLY A 269 -17.17 13.04 -12.39
CA GLY A 269 -17.59 12.03 -11.44
C GLY A 269 -18.89 12.40 -10.73
N ASP A 270 -19.05 13.67 -10.36
CA ASP A 270 -20.26 14.18 -9.74
C ASP A 270 -21.44 14.24 -10.71
N LYS A 271 -21.21 14.68 -11.95
CA LYS A 271 -22.22 14.66 -13.02
C LYS A 271 -22.71 13.23 -13.28
N ALA A 272 -21.77 12.30 -13.52
CA ALA A 272 -22.06 10.89 -13.77
C ALA A 272 -22.78 10.25 -12.59
N ARG A 273 -22.33 10.51 -11.35
CA ARG A 273 -22.97 10.00 -10.13
C ARG A 273 -24.41 10.48 -10.03
N LYS A 274 -24.66 11.77 -10.24
CA LYS A 274 -26.02 12.34 -10.14
C LYS A 274 -26.96 11.68 -11.15
N SER A 275 -26.57 11.64 -12.41
CA SER A 275 -27.37 11.02 -13.48
C SER A 275 -27.57 9.52 -13.27
N ALA A 276 -26.54 8.80 -12.81
CA ALA A 276 -26.62 7.38 -12.50
C ALA A 276 -27.62 7.08 -11.35
N LEU A 277 -27.61 7.89 -10.28
CA LEU A 277 -28.54 7.75 -9.16
C LEU A 277 -29.97 8.14 -9.53
N GLU A 278 -30.15 9.18 -10.34
CA GLU A 278 -31.45 9.57 -10.90
C GLU A 278 -32.05 8.43 -11.75
N PHE A 279 -31.23 7.81 -12.61
CA PHE A 279 -31.65 6.65 -13.40
C PHE A 279 -32.04 5.45 -12.54
N LEU A 280 -31.25 5.14 -11.50
CA LEU A 280 -31.58 4.07 -10.56
C LEU A 280 -32.93 4.32 -9.87
N LYS A 281 -33.16 5.56 -9.43
CA LYS A 281 -34.42 5.98 -8.78
C LYS A 281 -35.60 5.85 -9.73
N ALA A 282 -35.47 6.31 -10.98
CA ALA A 282 -36.49 6.17 -12.02
C ALA A 282 -36.83 4.70 -12.31
N ASN A 283 -35.88 3.79 -12.09
CA ASN A 283 -36.05 2.36 -12.24
C ASN A 283 -36.37 1.60 -10.93
N GLY A 284 -36.80 2.32 -9.89
CA GLY A 284 -37.29 1.74 -8.64
C GLY A 284 -36.20 1.30 -7.65
N SER A 285 -34.98 1.81 -7.77
CA SER A 285 -33.87 1.55 -6.84
C SER A 285 -33.43 2.81 -6.11
N SER A 286 -33.39 2.75 -4.77
CA SER A 286 -32.85 3.81 -3.91
C SER A 286 -31.38 3.59 -3.53
N ALA A 287 -30.64 2.80 -4.31
CA ALA A 287 -29.26 2.45 -4.00
C ALA A 287 -28.30 3.63 -4.14
N ILE A 288 -27.61 3.98 -3.06
CA ILE A 288 -26.61 5.09 -3.02
C ILE A 288 -25.17 4.56 -2.89
N ALA A 289 -25.02 3.45 -2.18
CA ALA A 289 -23.75 2.78 -1.92
C ALA A 289 -23.25 2.04 -3.16
N ALA A 290 -21.94 2.05 -3.43
CA ALA A 290 -21.37 1.39 -4.61
C ALA A 290 -21.81 -0.08 -4.75
N GLY A 291 -21.70 -0.87 -3.69
CA GLY A 291 -22.04 -2.29 -3.75
C GLY A 291 -23.52 -2.58 -4.00
N THR A 292 -24.43 -1.72 -3.52
CA THR A 292 -25.87 -1.86 -3.78
C THR A 292 -26.25 -1.31 -5.16
N ALA A 293 -25.64 -0.20 -5.58
CA ALA A 293 -25.80 0.37 -6.91
C ALA A 293 -25.32 -0.61 -7.98
N LEU A 294 -24.18 -1.27 -7.78
CA LEU A 294 -23.67 -2.30 -8.69
C LEU A 294 -24.66 -3.47 -8.86
N LYS A 295 -25.28 -3.91 -7.76
CA LYS A 295 -26.32 -4.95 -7.83
C LYS A 295 -27.53 -4.47 -8.62
N ALA A 296 -27.97 -3.23 -8.42
CA ALA A 296 -29.09 -2.63 -9.15
C ALA A 296 -28.77 -2.50 -10.65
N PHE A 297 -27.62 -1.94 -11.02
CA PHE A 297 -27.19 -1.83 -12.41
C PHE A 297 -27.09 -3.17 -13.10
N ARG A 298 -26.50 -4.20 -12.46
CA ARG A 298 -26.46 -5.55 -13.04
C ARG A 298 -27.86 -6.13 -13.29
N LYS A 299 -28.82 -5.86 -12.41
CA LYS A 299 -30.21 -6.28 -12.62
C LYS A 299 -30.83 -5.56 -13.81
N LEU A 300 -30.66 -4.23 -13.91
CA LEU A 300 -31.19 -3.44 -15.02
C LEU A 300 -30.54 -3.78 -16.36
N HIS A 301 -29.23 -4.06 -16.36
CA HIS A 301 -28.50 -4.52 -17.54
C HIS A 301 -29.06 -5.85 -18.07
N LYS A 302 -29.31 -6.82 -17.18
CA LYS A 302 -29.93 -8.10 -17.56
C LYS A 302 -31.36 -7.95 -18.11
N GLN A 303 -32.02 -6.84 -17.81
CA GLN A 303 -33.37 -6.52 -18.29
C GLN A 303 -33.35 -5.70 -19.59
N GLY A 304 -32.19 -5.44 -20.18
CA GLY A 304 -32.03 -4.62 -21.39
C GLY A 304 -32.24 -3.12 -21.16
N LYS A 305 -32.42 -2.67 -19.92
CA LYS A 305 -32.75 -1.26 -19.61
C LYS A 305 -31.58 -0.29 -19.81
N LEU A 306 -30.37 -0.80 -20.01
CA LEU A 306 -29.17 -0.01 -20.28
C LEU A 306 -28.78 -0.01 -21.76
N ASP A 307 -29.47 -0.77 -22.62
CA ASP A 307 -29.03 -1.03 -23.99
C ASP A 307 -28.96 0.26 -24.81
N THR A 308 -29.92 1.18 -24.65
CA THR A 308 -29.90 2.51 -25.27
C THR A 308 -28.72 3.35 -24.81
N HIS A 309 -28.37 3.32 -23.51
CA HIS A 309 -27.24 4.08 -22.98
C HIS A 309 -25.91 3.47 -23.46
N ILE A 310 -25.84 2.14 -23.58
CA ILE A 310 -24.68 1.43 -24.14
C ILE A 310 -24.52 1.80 -25.62
N ALA A 311 -25.59 1.77 -26.41
CA ALA A 311 -25.55 2.17 -27.82
C ALA A 311 -25.08 3.63 -28.00
N GLN A 312 -25.67 4.56 -27.25
CA GLN A 312 -25.27 5.97 -27.24
C GLN A 312 -23.80 6.16 -26.85
N PHE A 313 -23.32 5.41 -25.85
CA PHE A 313 -21.92 5.45 -25.45
C PHE A 313 -21.00 5.06 -26.63
N HIS A 314 -21.33 4.00 -27.37
CA HIS A 314 -20.54 3.57 -28.54
C HIS A 314 -20.60 4.56 -29.70
N GLU A 315 -21.71 5.27 -29.91
CA GLU A 315 -21.78 6.38 -30.88
C GLU A 315 -20.88 7.57 -30.48
N LEU A 316 -20.79 7.85 -29.18
CA LEU A 316 -19.89 8.88 -28.65
C LEU A 316 -18.41 8.47 -28.79
N VAL A 317 -18.10 7.18 -28.67
CA VAL A 317 -16.76 6.65 -28.96
C VAL A 317 -16.42 6.83 -30.44
N ASP A 318 -17.33 6.46 -31.35
CA ASP A 318 -17.11 6.56 -32.81
C ASP A 318 -16.94 8.00 -33.29
N SER A 319 -17.67 8.93 -32.69
CA SER A 319 -17.56 10.37 -33.00
C SER A 319 -16.32 11.03 -32.40
N GLY A 320 -15.51 10.30 -31.61
CA GLY A 320 -14.33 10.85 -30.94
C GLY A 320 -14.67 11.75 -29.74
N SER A 321 -15.91 11.70 -29.23
CA SER A 321 -16.36 12.49 -28.08
C SER A 321 -15.95 11.90 -26.73
N ILE A 322 -15.24 10.76 -26.72
CA ILE A 322 -14.75 10.08 -25.53
C ILE A 322 -13.23 9.92 -25.59
N VAL A 323 -12.54 10.52 -24.61
CA VAL A 323 -11.12 10.30 -24.34
C VAL A 323 -10.98 9.71 -22.94
N ASP A 324 -10.83 8.39 -22.87
CA ASP A 324 -10.64 7.64 -21.62
C ASP A 324 -9.18 7.16 -21.50
N PRO A 325 -8.44 7.55 -20.46
CA PRO A 325 -7.06 7.09 -20.24
C PRO A 325 -6.96 5.63 -19.76
N THR A 326 -8.10 4.97 -19.49
CA THR A 326 -8.14 3.58 -19.04
C THR A 326 -7.79 2.61 -20.17
N PRO A 327 -6.84 1.67 -19.97
CA PRO A 327 -6.53 0.68 -21.00
C PRO A 327 -7.75 -0.22 -21.26
N PRO A 328 -8.03 -0.61 -22.52
CA PRO A 328 -9.21 -1.43 -22.85
C PRO A 328 -9.32 -2.73 -22.06
N SER A 329 -8.19 -3.35 -21.68
CA SER A 329 -8.17 -4.57 -20.87
C SER A 329 -8.75 -4.39 -19.46
N ALA A 330 -8.74 -3.15 -18.93
CA ALA A 330 -9.27 -2.79 -17.62
C ALA A 330 -10.76 -2.39 -17.65
N LEU A 331 -11.36 -2.16 -18.82
CA LEU A 331 -12.77 -1.73 -18.97
C LEU A 331 -13.74 -2.91 -19.10
N PRO A 332 -14.94 -2.87 -18.49
CA PRO A 332 -15.90 -3.97 -18.58
C PRO A 332 -16.33 -4.22 -20.04
N THR A 333 -16.72 -5.46 -20.34
CA THR A 333 -16.97 -5.91 -21.72
C THR A 333 -17.96 -5.04 -22.48
N PHE A 334 -19.02 -4.56 -21.83
CA PHE A 334 -20.06 -3.72 -22.47
C PHE A 334 -19.58 -2.31 -22.84
N ILE A 335 -18.49 -1.84 -22.22
CA ILE A 335 -17.82 -0.59 -22.59
C ILE A 335 -16.82 -0.83 -23.71
N ARG A 336 -16.07 -1.94 -23.64
CA ARG A 336 -15.02 -2.25 -24.62
C ARG A 336 -15.54 -2.76 -25.96
N LEU A 337 -16.59 -3.57 -25.95
CA LEU A 337 -17.11 -4.26 -27.13
C LEU A 337 -18.50 -3.77 -27.45
N ARG A 338 -18.73 -3.43 -28.71
CA ARG A 338 -20.06 -3.13 -29.23
C ARG A 338 -20.92 -4.39 -29.14
N PRO A 339 -22.18 -4.30 -28.66
CA PRO A 339 -23.13 -5.39 -28.75
C PRO A 339 -23.33 -5.79 -30.22
N SER A 340 -23.30 -7.08 -30.53
CA SER A 340 -23.70 -7.57 -31.84
C SER A 340 -25.17 -7.21 -32.07
N GLN A 341 -25.46 -6.48 -33.16
CA GLN A 341 -26.83 -6.14 -33.56
C GLN A 341 -27.62 -7.38 -33.97
#